data_AF-A0A1G0CHH0-F1
#
_entry.id   AF-A0A1G0CHH0-F1
#
_cell.length_a   1.000
_cell.length_b   1.000
_cell.length_c   1.000
_cell.angle_alpha   90.00
_cell.angle_beta   90.00
_cell.angle_gamma   90.00
#
_symmetry.space_group_name_H-M   'P 1'
#
loop_
_entity.id
_entity.type
_entity.pdbx_description
1 polymer ?
#
loop_
_entity_poly.entity_id
_entity_poly.type
_entity_poly.pdbx_seq_one_letter_code
_entity_poly.pdbx_strand_id
1 'polypeptide(L)'
;MIGSRTMAGHSMPLNTVLVILNIAGLAVTAMAFHEAFVSMKVLLACIGIGVMLLTITGLILLKGRLMMATVARVFVGSLFIVSGLIKANDPVGFSYKLEEYFQDGALAYRIKELFGAPGFSMESFIDSALTISIVVCVIEIVLGVLLLIGGKMKWVSWFLMLMMLFFTFLTWHTANCDPTKKFTDRDTYELSDAKQATQARIKIDASKTNKDIRIISKNTQEVVVDELRSPQCVADCGCFGDALKGSVGRSLTPHESLWKDLILLYLVSWIFAAQRIIEPNSIRQNWTILPLSLVIIAAFCWVFDWYFPLVFAAVALISALWIYRSGGRLLGNHIGSSLIVTFWCSFFVWYVLKYDPLKDYRPYAVGSNLNARMKSDSPLDLRPFLDAEDLTKYELELPAIAKQLEGSTTTGLRLKEIAGGTTLEIPQIEYNVESYPLENYQVLDTIEVANPDFMEVSALELILKEKKLLVVVIKRLEEIDPDVIPELLQLQAQAKKAKIPMILLTNAYAEMIKNFRSKYGLTIPTFVNDETELKVISRSSTCLLVLKKGKVVGKYTHNSLPTFDWIVKTHLSK
;
A
#
# COMPACT_ATOMS: atom_id res chain seq x y z
N MET A 1 -22.99 -29.16 -41.27
CA MET A 1 -23.65 -27.85 -41.18
C MET A 1 -23.71 -27.42 -39.71
N ILE A 2 -22.73 -26.64 -39.24
CA ILE A 2 -22.77 -26.03 -37.90
C ILE A 2 -23.46 -24.69 -38.09
N GLY A 3 -24.75 -24.60 -37.75
CA GLY A 3 -25.51 -23.36 -37.86
C GLY A 3 -24.77 -22.21 -37.16
N SER A 4 -24.65 -21.07 -37.84
CA SER A 4 -23.94 -19.89 -37.33
C SER A 4 -24.44 -19.55 -35.93
N ARG A 5 -23.58 -19.68 -34.91
CA ARG A 5 -23.92 -19.36 -33.54
C ARG A 5 -23.89 -17.84 -33.38
N THR A 6 -25.05 -17.20 -33.45
CA THR A 6 -25.17 -15.74 -33.34
C THR A 6 -25.33 -15.31 -31.88
N MET A 7 -24.97 -14.06 -31.56
CA MET A 7 -25.18 -13.48 -30.22
C MET A 7 -26.66 -13.44 -29.81
N ALA A 8 -27.59 -13.54 -30.76
CA ALA A 8 -29.03 -13.54 -30.50
C ALA A 8 -29.54 -14.87 -29.90
N GLY A 9 -28.83 -15.99 -30.10
CA GLY A 9 -29.34 -17.32 -29.75
C GLY A 9 -30.64 -17.64 -30.52
N HIS A 10 -31.62 -18.22 -29.84
CA HIS A 10 -32.96 -18.46 -30.42
C HIS A 10 -33.87 -17.22 -30.41
N SER A 11 -33.68 -16.28 -29.47
CA SER A 11 -34.45 -15.03 -29.38
C SER A 11 -33.63 -13.93 -28.68
N MET A 12 -33.33 -12.85 -29.40
CA MET A 12 -32.53 -11.73 -28.88
C MET A 12 -33.24 -10.98 -27.74
N PRO A 13 -34.52 -10.59 -27.84
CA PRO A 13 -35.20 -9.87 -26.76
C PRO A 13 -35.29 -10.71 -25.47
N LEU A 14 -35.62 -11.99 -25.60
CA LEU A 14 -35.77 -12.87 -24.45
C LEU A 14 -34.42 -13.13 -23.77
N ASN A 15 -33.37 -13.41 -24.54
CA ASN A 15 -32.01 -13.53 -23.98
C ASN A 15 -31.54 -12.23 -23.32
N THR A 16 -31.89 -11.06 -23.86
CA THR A 16 -31.56 -9.76 -23.24
C THR A 16 -32.20 -9.63 -21.87
N VAL A 17 -33.50 -9.91 -21.76
CA VAL A 17 -34.23 -9.87 -20.48
C VAL A 17 -33.63 -10.85 -19.49
N LEU A 18 -33.31 -12.08 -19.93
CA LEU A 18 -32.69 -13.08 -19.05
C LEU A 18 -31.31 -12.66 -18.54
N VAL A 19 -30.47 -12.03 -19.37
CA VAL A 19 -29.17 -11.51 -18.93
C VAL A 19 -29.35 -10.40 -17.90
N ILE A 20 -30.26 -9.45 -18.14
CA ILE A 20 -30.55 -8.36 -17.19
C ILE A 20 -31.03 -8.92 -15.85
N LEU A 21 -32.00 -9.84 -15.88
CA LEU A 21 -32.52 -10.48 -14.67
C LEU A 21 -31.45 -11.31 -13.95
N ASN A 22 -30.54 -11.96 -14.70
CA ASN A 22 -29.45 -12.71 -14.11
C ASN A 22 -28.47 -11.81 -13.34
N ILE A 23 -28.09 -10.68 -13.92
CA ILE A 23 -27.22 -9.68 -13.27
C ILE A 23 -27.94 -9.04 -12.08
N ALA A 24 -29.24 -8.76 -12.20
CA ALA A 24 -30.04 -8.25 -11.09
C ALA A 24 -30.13 -9.27 -9.94
N GLY A 25 -30.34 -10.56 -10.26
CA GLY A 25 -30.32 -11.65 -9.28
C GLY A 25 -28.97 -11.74 -8.56
N LEU A 26 -27.86 -11.61 -9.30
CA LEU A 26 -26.51 -11.58 -8.72
C LEU A 26 -26.30 -10.39 -7.78
N ALA A 27 -26.77 -9.21 -8.15
CA ALA A 27 -26.71 -8.03 -7.29
C ALA A 27 -27.54 -8.21 -6.00
N VAL A 28 -28.75 -8.77 -6.11
CA VAL A 28 -29.61 -9.08 -4.96
C VAL A 28 -28.94 -10.12 -4.05
N THR A 29 -28.30 -11.15 -4.63
CA THR A 29 -27.53 -12.13 -3.84
C THR A 29 -26.37 -11.46 -3.11
N ALA A 30 -25.62 -10.56 -3.75
CA ALA A 30 -24.54 -9.83 -3.07
C ALA A 30 -25.08 -8.93 -1.94
N MET A 31 -26.20 -8.23 -2.17
CA MET A 31 -26.86 -7.40 -1.15
C MET A 31 -27.29 -8.22 0.07
N ALA A 32 -27.72 -9.48 -0.12
CA ALA A 32 -28.15 -10.34 0.97
C ALA A 32 -27.07 -10.57 2.04
N PHE A 33 -25.80 -10.41 1.68
CA PHE A 33 -24.66 -10.59 2.59
C PHE A 33 -23.98 -9.28 2.99
N HIS A 34 -24.60 -8.14 2.67
CA HIS A 34 -24.19 -6.85 3.18
C HIS A 34 -24.80 -6.60 4.57
N GLU A 35 -24.06 -5.92 5.46
CA GLU A 35 -24.44 -5.70 6.86
C GLU A 35 -25.77 -4.95 7.02
N ALA A 36 -26.10 -4.07 6.08
CA ALA A 36 -27.36 -3.34 6.06
C ALA A 36 -28.62 -4.23 5.92
N PHE A 37 -28.49 -5.48 5.46
CA PHE A 37 -29.62 -6.36 5.15
C PHE A 37 -29.65 -7.65 5.98
N VAL A 38 -28.98 -7.69 7.14
CA VAL A 38 -28.88 -8.89 7.99
C VAL A 38 -30.25 -9.49 8.33
N SER A 39 -31.26 -8.66 8.61
CA SER A 39 -32.63 -9.12 8.95
C SER A 39 -33.36 -9.78 7.78
N MET A 40 -33.03 -9.42 6.54
CA MET A 40 -33.63 -9.95 5.32
C MET A 40 -32.71 -10.89 4.54
N LYS A 41 -31.55 -11.24 5.11
CA LYS A 41 -30.50 -12.03 4.46
C LYS A 41 -31.02 -13.28 3.76
N VAL A 42 -31.77 -14.12 4.49
CA VAL A 42 -32.28 -15.39 3.93
C VAL A 42 -33.24 -15.12 2.78
N LEU A 43 -34.16 -14.15 2.93
CA LEU A 43 -35.13 -13.79 1.91
C LEU A 43 -34.44 -13.29 0.63
N LEU A 44 -33.54 -12.31 0.74
CA LEU A 44 -32.81 -11.76 -0.40
C LEU A 44 -31.91 -12.80 -1.07
N ALA A 45 -31.24 -13.66 -0.28
CA ALA A 45 -30.41 -14.73 -0.83
C ALA A 45 -31.26 -15.73 -1.64
N CYS A 46 -32.40 -16.16 -1.10
CA CYS A 46 -33.32 -17.06 -1.81
C CYS A 46 -33.87 -16.44 -3.09
N ILE A 47 -34.29 -15.17 -3.05
CA ILE A 47 -34.79 -14.46 -4.24
C ILE A 47 -33.69 -14.34 -5.29
N GLY A 48 -32.52 -13.82 -4.91
CA GLY A 48 -31.40 -13.62 -5.83
C GLY A 48 -30.93 -14.92 -6.48
N ILE A 49 -30.69 -15.96 -5.68
CA ILE A 49 -30.25 -17.27 -6.17
C ILE A 49 -31.35 -17.91 -7.03
N GLY A 50 -32.62 -17.82 -6.61
CA GLY A 50 -33.76 -18.34 -7.38
C GLY A 50 -33.87 -17.69 -8.77
N VAL A 51 -33.79 -16.37 -8.85
CA VAL A 51 -33.76 -15.61 -10.12
C VAL A 51 -32.55 -16.01 -10.97
N MET A 52 -31.37 -16.14 -10.36
CA MET A 52 -30.16 -16.57 -11.07
C MET A 52 -30.32 -17.98 -11.67
N LEU A 53 -30.80 -18.97 -10.91
CA LEU A 53 -30.97 -20.34 -11.38
C LEU A 53 -32.00 -20.44 -12.52
N LEU A 54 -33.12 -19.73 -12.39
CA LEU A 54 -34.16 -19.67 -13.43
C LEU A 54 -33.60 -19.05 -14.72
N THR A 55 -32.88 -17.94 -14.60
CA THR A 55 -32.30 -17.23 -15.75
C THR A 55 -31.14 -17.99 -16.39
N ILE A 56 -30.28 -18.66 -15.61
CA ILE A 56 -29.24 -19.58 -16.11
C ILE A 56 -29.88 -20.66 -16.98
N THR A 57 -30.94 -21.30 -16.47
CA THR A 57 -31.66 -22.35 -17.20
C THR A 57 -32.24 -21.82 -18.51
N GLY A 58 -32.91 -20.66 -18.46
CA GLY A 58 -33.43 -19.99 -19.66
C GLY A 58 -32.34 -19.68 -20.70
N LEU A 59 -31.20 -19.13 -20.26
CA LEU A 59 -30.07 -18.80 -21.14
C LEU A 59 -29.45 -20.04 -21.79
N ILE A 60 -29.44 -21.19 -21.10
CA ILE A 60 -28.98 -22.46 -21.68
C ILE A 60 -29.98 -22.95 -22.74
N LEU A 61 -31.27 -22.97 -22.41
CA LEU A 61 -32.34 -23.44 -23.31
C LEU A 61 -32.44 -22.60 -24.60
N LEU A 62 -32.30 -21.27 -24.48
CA LEU A 62 -32.38 -20.33 -25.60
C LEU A 62 -31.03 -20.07 -26.28
N LYS A 63 -29.99 -20.83 -25.93
CA LYS A 63 -28.62 -20.68 -26.43
C LYS A 63 -28.05 -19.24 -26.25
N GLY A 64 -28.47 -18.52 -25.22
CA GLY A 64 -28.03 -17.18 -24.85
C GLY A 64 -26.63 -17.09 -24.22
N ARG A 65 -25.90 -18.21 -24.12
CA ARG A 65 -24.56 -18.30 -23.48
C ARG A 65 -23.56 -17.27 -24.03
N LEU A 66 -23.58 -17.03 -25.35
CA LEU A 66 -22.68 -16.07 -25.99
C LEU A 66 -23.03 -14.62 -25.64
N MET A 67 -24.32 -14.32 -25.46
CA MET A 67 -24.79 -12.99 -25.03
C MET A 67 -24.34 -12.69 -23.60
N MET A 68 -24.60 -13.63 -22.67
CA MET A 68 -24.16 -13.50 -21.28
C MET A 68 -22.64 -13.37 -21.18
N ALA A 69 -21.89 -14.20 -21.91
CA ALA A 69 -20.44 -14.09 -21.96
C ALA A 69 -19.96 -12.75 -22.55
N THR A 70 -20.66 -12.19 -23.53
CA THR A 70 -20.31 -10.87 -24.10
C THR A 70 -20.52 -9.76 -23.07
N VAL A 71 -21.66 -9.75 -22.37
CA VAL A 71 -21.91 -8.79 -21.29
C VAL A 71 -20.88 -8.94 -20.17
N ALA A 72 -20.61 -10.18 -19.73
CA ALA A 72 -19.57 -10.47 -18.75
C ALA A 72 -18.19 -9.97 -19.20
N ARG A 73 -17.82 -10.15 -20.47
CA ARG A 73 -16.56 -9.62 -21.04
C ARG A 73 -16.46 -8.11 -20.92
N VAL A 74 -17.55 -7.38 -21.20
CA VAL A 74 -17.55 -5.91 -21.10
C VAL A 74 -17.30 -5.49 -19.66
N PHE A 75 -18.01 -6.06 -18.69
CA PHE A 75 -17.83 -5.72 -17.27
C PHE A 75 -16.44 -6.11 -16.75
N VAL A 76 -16.06 -7.38 -16.90
CA VAL A 76 -14.79 -7.91 -16.38
C VAL A 76 -13.61 -7.22 -17.06
N GLY A 77 -13.63 -7.06 -18.39
CA GLY A 77 -12.55 -6.45 -19.14
C GLY A 77 -12.35 -4.97 -18.80
N SER A 78 -13.45 -4.22 -18.65
CA SER A 78 -13.39 -2.81 -18.24
C SER A 78 -12.86 -2.67 -16.82
N LEU A 79 -13.33 -3.51 -15.89
CA LEU A 79 -12.87 -3.49 -14.51
C LEU A 79 -11.39 -3.84 -14.40
N PHE A 80 -10.90 -4.86 -15.11
CA PHE A 80 -9.50 -5.28 -15.10
C PHE A 80 -8.56 -4.19 -15.63
N ILE A 81 -8.98 -3.47 -16.68
CA ILE A 81 -8.19 -2.33 -17.19
C ILE A 81 -8.10 -1.24 -16.13
N VAL A 82 -9.22 -0.87 -15.49
CA VAL A 82 -9.25 0.18 -14.46
C VAL A 82 -8.46 -0.23 -13.22
N SER A 83 -8.78 -1.39 -12.66
CA SER A 83 -8.16 -1.95 -11.46
C SER A 83 -6.66 -2.15 -11.66
N GLY A 84 -6.24 -2.76 -12.77
CA GLY A 84 -4.84 -2.92 -13.11
C GLY A 84 -4.11 -1.58 -13.27
N LEU A 85 -4.74 -0.57 -13.87
CA LEU A 85 -4.11 0.74 -14.03
C LEU A 85 -4.02 1.54 -12.73
N ILE A 86 -5.00 1.41 -11.83
CA ILE A 86 -4.94 2.01 -10.50
C ILE A 86 -3.78 1.44 -9.69
N LYS A 87 -3.59 0.11 -9.73
CA LYS A 87 -2.41 -0.52 -9.12
C LYS A 87 -1.12 -0.12 -9.82
N ALA A 88 -1.11 -0.06 -11.16
CA ALA A 88 0.05 0.39 -11.92
C ALA A 88 0.43 1.86 -11.69
N ASN A 89 -0.49 2.69 -11.18
CA ASN A 89 -0.24 4.07 -10.81
C ASN A 89 0.53 4.18 -9.48
N ASP A 90 0.38 3.21 -8.57
CA ASP A 90 1.18 3.09 -7.34
C ASP A 90 1.61 1.61 -7.11
N PRO A 91 2.53 1.08 -7.95
CA PRO A 91 2.94 -0.32 -7.87
C PRO A 91 3.75 -0.61 -6.60
N VAL A 92 4.38 0.40 -6.01
CA VAL A 92 5.09 0.30 -4.72
C VAL A 92 4.08 0.17 -3.57
N GLY A 93 3.00 0.95 -3.59
CA GLY A 93 1.92 0.77 -2.63
C GLY A 93 1.29 -0.62 -2.70
N PHE A 94 1.09 -1.14 -3.91
CA PHE A 94 0.61 -2.52 -4.09
C PHE A 94 1.65 -3.57 -3.65
N SER A 95 2.95 -3.32 -3.80
CA SER A 95 3.98 -4.25 -3.33
C SER A 95 4.01 -4.39 -1.82
N TYR A 96 3.85 -3.29 -1.06
CA TYR A 96 3.74 -3.37 0.41
C TYR A 96 2.56 -4.23 0.85
N LYS A 97 1.45 -4.21 0.12
CA LYS A 97 0.32 -5.12 0.38
C LYS A 97 0.69 -6.58 0.11
N LEU A 98 1.47 -6.86 -0.93
CA LEU A 98 1.98 -8.21 -1.16
C LEU A 98 2.95 -8.65 -0.07
N GLU A 99 3.82 -7.76 0.41
CA GLU A 99 4.75 -8.03 1.53
C GLU A 99 3.97 -8.40 2.79
N GLU A 100 2.91 -7.64 3.13
CA GLU A 100 1.99 -7.98 4.23
C GLU A 100 1.41 -9.39 4.07
N TYR A 101 1.04 -9.81 2.86
CA TYR A 101 0.53 -11.17 2.61
C TYR A 101 1.61 -12.25 2.70
N PHE A 102 2.85 -11.94 2.34
CA PHE A 102 3.97 -12.89 2.34
C PHE A 102 4.59 -13.12 3.72
N GLN A 103 4.25 -12.29 4.71
CA GLN A 103 4.62 -12.52 6.10
C GLN A 103 4.06 -13.84 6.61
N ASP A 104 4.83 -14.48 7.50
CA ASP A 104 4.54 -15.82 7.98
C ASP A 104 3.23 -15.91 8.78
N GLY A 105 2.88 -14.83 9.46
CA GLY A 105 1.61 -14.67 10.18
C GLY A 105 0.41 -14.35 9.29
N ALA A 106 0.58 -14.13 7.99
CA ALA A 106 -0.48 -13.71 7.06
C ALA A 106 -0.94 -14.85 6.14
N LEU A 107 -0.50 -14.94 4.88
CA LEU A 107 -1.00 -16.02 4.02
C LEU A 107 -0.43 -17.40 4.40
N ALA A 108 0.84 -17.42 4.83
CA ALA A 108 1.57 -18.66 5.09
C ALA A 108 0.94 -19.46 6.25
N TYR A 109 0.46 -18.81 7.32
CA TYR A 109 -0.16 -19.54 8.44
C TYR A 109 -1.33 -20.42 8.00
N ARG A 110 -2.11 -19.99 7.00
CA ARG A 110 -3.24 -20.79 6.52
C ARG A 110 -2.77 -22.07 5.85
N ILE A 111 -1.63 -22.02 5.16
CA ILE A 111 -0.99 -23.20 4.55
C ILE A 111 -0.39 -24.08 5.66
N LYS A 112 0.26 -23.48 6.67
CA LYS A 112 0.78 -24.18 7.86
C LYS A 112 -0.33 -25.00 8.54
N GLU A 113 -1.50 -24.40 8.76
CA GLU A 113 -2.68 -25.06 9.34
C GLU A 113 -3.29 -26.13 8.43
N LEU A 114 -3.57 -25.79 7.17
CA LEU A 114 -4.33 -26.66 6.26
C LEU A 114 -3.56 -27.94 5.89
N PHE A 115 -2.23 -27.85 5.79
CA PHE A 115 -1.37 -28.95 5.36
C PHE A 115 -0.49 -29.51 6.48
N GLY A 116 -0.61 -29.01 7.71
CA GLY A 116 0.23 -29.44 8.83
C GLY A 116 1.73 -29.21 8.59
N ALA A 117 2.07 -28.13 7.90
CA ALA A 117 3.42 -27.82 7.44
C ALA A 117 3.97 -26.57 8.16
N PRO A 118 4.31 -26.65 9.46
CA PRO A 118 4.62 -25.47 10.29
C PRO A 118 5.86 -24.68 9.83
N GLY A 119 6.78 -25.30 9.09
CA GLY A 119 7.97 -24.63 8.54
C GLY A 119 7.79 -24.00 7.15
N PHE A 120 6.56 -23.93 6.63
CA PHE A 120 6.29 -23.30 5.33
C PHE A 120 6.36 -21.77 5.44
N SER A 121 7.31 -21.12 4.78
CA SER A 121 7.40 -19.65 4.75
C SER A 121 7.22 -19.10 3.34
N MET A 122 6.68 -17.89 3.24
CA MET A 122 6.58 -17.12 1.99
C MET A 122 7.48 -15.88 1.99
N GLU A 123 8.30 -15.67 3.02
CA GLU A 123 9.08 -14.44 3.17
C GLU A 123 10.10 -14.22 2.05
N SER A 124 10.57 -15.28 1.38
CA SER A 124 11.45 -15.15 0.21
C SER A 124 10.82 -14.38 -0.96
N PHE A 125 9.48 -14.26 -1.00
CA PHE A 125 8.79 -13.47 -2.02
C PHE A 125 8.75 -11.96 -1.71
N ILE A 126 9.09 -11.54 -0.48
CA ILE A 126 9.09 -10.13 -0.05
C ILE A 126 10.07 -9.31 -0.90
N ASP A 127 11.30 -9.80 -1.10
CA ASP A 127 12.31 -9.12 -1.93
C ASP A 127 11.87 -8.95 -3.39
N SER A 128 11.00 -9.85 -3.86
CA SER A 128 10.44 -9.82 -5.23
C SER A 128 9.08 -9.15 -5.32
N ALA A 129 8.52 -8.64 -4.21
CA ALA A 129 7.15 -8.14 -4.14
C ALA A 129 6.88 -7.01 -5.13
N LEU A 130 7.84 -6.08 -5.33
CA LEU A 130 7.72 -5.01 -6.32
C LEU A 130 7.64 -5.55 -7.75
N THR A 131 8.50 -6.51 -8.09
CA THR A 131 8.49 -7.15 -9.41
C THR A 131 7.17 -7.89 -9.65
N ILE A 132 6.70 -8.64 -8.65
CA ILE A 132 5.41 -9.36 -8.71
C ILE A 132 4.26 -8.36 -8.89
N SER A 133 4.24 -7.28 -8.12
CA SER A 133 3.25 -6.20 -8.22
C SER A 133 3.17 -5.66 -9.65
N ILE A 134 4.30 -5.28 -10.25
CA ILE A 134 4.36 -4.76 -11.62
C ILE A 134 3.83 -5.78 -12.62
N VAL A 135 4.28 -7.03 -12.54
CA VAL A 135 3.87 -8.10 -13.45
C VAL A 135 2.37 -8.36 -13.37
N VAL A 136 1.82 -8.45 -12.16
CA VAL A 136 0.38 -8.66 -11.93
C VAL A 136 -0.43 -7.50 -12.53
N CYS A 137 -0.01 -6.24 -12.32
CA CYS A 137 -0.69 -5.08 -12.89
C CYS A 137 -0.71 -5.14 -14.44
N VAL A 138 0.42 -5.46 -15.06
CA VAL A 138 0.53 -5.55 -16.52
C VAL A 138 -0.33 -6.68 -17.06
N ILE A 139 -0.28 -7.87 -16.45
CA ILE A 139 -1.08 -9.02 -16.85
C ILE A 139 -2.57 -8.71 -16.73
N GLU A 140 -3.01 -8.07 -15.65
CA GLU A 140 -4.42 -7.71 -15.43
C GLU A 140 -4.94 -6.81 -16.57
N ILE A 141 -4.19 -5.77 -16.93
CA ILE A 141 -4.56 -4.85 -18.02
C ILE A 141 -4.55 -5.56 -19.39
N VAL A 142 -3.51 -6.36 -19.68
CA VAL A 142 -3.39 -7.09 -20.94
C VAL A 142 -4.54 -8.09 -21.10
N LEU A 143 -4.86 -8.86 -20.05
CA LEU A 143 -6.00 -9.77 -20.06
C LEU A 143 -7.31 -9.00 -20.25
N GLY A 144 -7.48 -7.85 -19.60
CA GLY A 144 -8.64 -6.97 -19.78
C GLY A 144 -8.81 -6.52 -21.24
N VAL A 145 -7.74 -6.02 -21.87
CA VAL A 145 -7.77 -5.59 -23.29
C VAL A 145 -8.05 -6.77 -24.23
N LEU A 146 -7.35 -7.89 -24.06
CA LEU A 146 -7.55 -9.09 -24.89
C LEU A 146 -8.99 -9.63 -24.76
N LEU A 147 -9.56 -9.57 -23.56
CA LEU A 147 -10.94 -9.97 -23.29
C LEU A 147 -11.94 -9.10 -24.05
N LEU A 148 -11.73 -7.77 -24.09
CA LEU A 148 -12.61 -6.84 -24.80
C LEU A 148 -12.54 -7.04 -26.31
N ILE A 149 -11.35 -7.24 -26.90
CA ILE A 149 -11.21 -7.47 -28.35
C ILE A 149 -11.53 -8.91 -28.79
N GLY A 150 -11.66 -9.84 -27.85
CA GLY A 150 -11.95 -11.25 -28.14
C GLY A 150 -10.74 -12.06 -28.58
N GLY A 151 -9.53 -11.65 -28.18
CA GLY A 151 -8.28 -12.27 -28.60
C GLY A 151 -7.91 -13.50 -27.74
N LYS A 152 -7.55 -14.61 -28.39
CA LYS A 152 -7.00 -15.83 -27.74
C LYS A 152 -7.80 -16.30 -26.51
N MET A 153 -9.13 -16.29 -26.62
CA MET A 153 -10.06 -16.49 -25.50
C MET A 153 -9.85 -17.75 -24.67
N LYS A 154 -9.38 -18.86 -25.28
CA LYS A 154 -9.03 -20.08 -24.53
C LYS A 154 -7.98 -19.77 -23.45
N TRP A 155 -6.87 -19.17 -23.83
CA TRP A 155 -5.78 -18.84 -22.90
C TRP A 155 -6.20 -17.74 -21.93
N VAL A 156 -6.80 -16.66 -22.45
CA VAL A 156 -7.27 -15.54 -21.63
C VAL A 156 -8.24 -16.01 -20.55
N SER A 157 -9.23 -16.84 -20.90
CA SER A 157 -10.20 -17.35 -19.92
C SER A 157 -9.59 -18.29 -18.87
N TRP A 158 -8.58 -19.10 -19.23
CA TRP A 158 -7.85 -19.93 -18.25
C TRP A 158 -7.04 -19.08 -17.27
N PHE A 159 -6.28 -18.10 -17.77
CA PHE A 159 -5.52 -17.19 -16.90
C PHE A 159 -6.45 -16.35 -16.01
N LEU A 160 -7.53 -15.82 -16.57
CA LEU A 160 -8.56 -15.10 -15.80
C LEU A 160 -9.18 -16.00 -14.72
N MET A 161 -9.53 -17.24 -15.05
CA MET A 161 -10.11 -18.17 -14.08
C MET A 161 -9.12 -18.48 -12.96
N LEU A 162 -7.86 -18.82 -13.28
CA LEU A 162 -6.83 -19.09 -12.30
C LEU A 162 -6.61 -17.90 -11.36
N MET A 163 -6.48 -16.70 -11.94
CA MET A 163 -6.26 -15.48 -11.18
C MET A 163 -7.44 -15.15 -10.28
N MET A 164 -8.68 -15.29 -10.78
CA MET A 164 -9.87 -15.06 -9.97
C MET A 164 -10.03 -16.09 -8.85
N LEU A 165 -9.72 -17.37 -9.10
CA LEU A 165 -9.73 -18.39 -8.04
C LEU A 165 -8.70 -18.07 -6.95
N PHE A 166 -7.51 -17.64 -7.34
CA PHE A 166 -6.47 -17.19 -6.41
C PHE A 166 -6.91 -15.98 -5.58
N PHE A 167 -7.39 -14.90 -6.22
CA PHE A 167 -7.85 -13.71 -5.47
C PHE A 167 -9.08 -13.98 -4.62
N THR A 168 -10.01 -14.83 -5.07
CA THR A 168 -11.15 -15.27 -4.26
C THR A 168 -10.68 -16.02 -3.00
N PHE A 169 -9.65 -16.85 -3.12
CA PHE A 169 -9.03 -17.51 -1.97
C PHE A 169 -8.36 -16.49 -1.03
N LEU A 170 -7.61 -15.53 -1.56
CA LEU A 170 -6.98 -14.47 -0.75
C LEU A 170 -7.99 -13.61 0.00
N THR A 171 -9.06 -13.16 -0.68
CA THR A 171 -10.10 -12.36 -0.05
C THR A 171 -10.92 -13.16 0.95
N TRP A 172 -11.18 -14.45 0.69
CA TRP A 172 -11.78 -15.35 1.66
C TRP A 172 -10.90 -15.51 2.90
N HIS A 173 -9.60 -15.75 2.70
CA HIS A 173 -8.63 -15.85 3.79
C HIS A 173 -8.66 -14.60 4.68
N THR A 174 -8.65 -13.43 4.05
CA THR A 174 -8.65 -12.12 4.72
C THR A 174 -9.97 -11.88 5.48
N ALA A 175 -11.11 -12.22 4.87
CA ALA A 175 -12.44 -12.07 5.47
C ALA A 175 -12.70 -13.03 6.63
N ASN A 176 -11.98 -14.15 6.69
CA ASN A 176 -12.10 -15.18 7.72
C ASN A 176 -10.86 -15.23 8.64
N CYS A 177 -10.09 -14.14 8.73
CA CYS A 177 -8.98 -14.05 9.65
C CYS A 177 -9.49 -13.79 11.09
N ASP A 178 -8.93 -14.53 12.04
CA ASP A 178 -9.26 -14.42 13.46
C ASP A 178 -7.95 -14.22 14.24
N PRO A 179 -7.68 -13.03 14.79
CA PRO A 179 -6.42 -12.73 15.47
C PRO A 179 -6.28 -13.46 16.80
N THR A 180 -7.33 -14.10 17.31
CA THR A 180 -7.31 -14.80 18.60
C THR A 180 -6.85 -16.26 18.49
N LYS A 181 -6.89 -16.84 17.29
CA LYS A 181 -6.54 -18.25 17.06
C LYS A 181 -5.06 -18.40 16.79
N LYS A 182 -4.31 -19.01 17.71
CA LYS A 182 -2.88 -19.26 17.51
C LYS A 182 -2.63 -20.40 16.52
N PHE A 183 -1.52 -20.31 15.79
CA PHE A 183 -1.00 -21.36 14.92
C PHE A 183 0.44 -21.69 15.31
N THR A 184 0.89 -22.91 15.00
CA THR A 184 2.28 -23.32 15.22
C THR A 184 3.15 -22.86 14.07
N ASP A 185 4.16 -22.07 14.40
CA ASP A 185 5.20 -21.62 13.49
C ASP A 185 6.52 -22.35 13.80
N ARG A 186 7.22 -22.86 12.78
CA ARG A 186 8.50 -23.57 12.96
C ARG A 186 9.64 -22.82 12.28
N ASP A 187 10.53 -22.30 13.11
CA ASP A 187 11.76 -21.63 12.69
C ASP A 187 12.97 -22.56 12.87
N THR A 188 13.88 -22.54 11.90
CA THR A 188 15.20 -23.19 12.00
C THR A 188 16.28 -22.12 12.03
N TYR A 189 17.08 -22.12 13.09
CA TYR A 189 18.17 -21.18 13.29
C TYR A 189 19.51 -21.88 13.09
N GLU A 190 20.32 -21.42 12.13
CA GLU A 190 21.68 -21.90 11.91
C GLU A 190 22.64 -21.26 12.94
N LEU A 191 23.45 -22.10 13.60
CA LEU A 191 24.40 -21.64 14.62
C LEU A 191 25.71 -21.11 14.03
N SER A 192 25.91 -21.26 12.72
CA SER A 192 27.03 -20.69 11.95
C SER A 192 26.91 -19.17 11.81
N ASP A 193 25.68 -18.64 11.72
CA ASP A 193 25.39 -17.21 11.62
C ASP A 193 25.26 -16.58 13.02
N ALA A 194 26.03 -15.53 13.30
CA ALA A 194 26.06 -14.89 14.61
C ALA A 194 24.71 -14.27 15.03
N LYS A 195 23.92 -13.75 14.08
CA LYS A 195 22.59 -13.17 14.37
C LYS A 195 21.60 -14.28 14.71
N GLN A 196 21.56 -15.33 13.89
CA GLN A 196 20.65 -16.47 14.13
C GLN A 196 21.03 -17.24 15.39
N ALA A 197 22.32 -17.42 15.67
CA ALA A 197 22.80 -18.02 16.92
C ALA A 197 22.35 -17.22 18.15
N THR A 198 22.35 -15.89 18.07
CA THR A 198 21.87 -15.01 19.14
C THR A 198 20.35 -15.17 19.34
N GLN A 199 19.57 -15.16 18.26
CA GLN A 199 18.13 -15.40 18.31
C GLN A 199 17.77 -16.78 18.86
N ALA A 200 18.50 -17.83 18.45
CA ALA A 200 18.33 -19.18 18.97
C ALA A 200 18.53 -19.24 20.48
N ARG A 201 19.55 -18.55 21.03
CA ARG A 201 19.78 -18.48 22.49
C ARG A 201 18.63 -17.78 23.21
N ILE A 202 18.16 -16.65 22.68
CA ILE A 202 17.01 -15.93 23.23
C ILE A 202 15.76 -16.83 23.27
N LYS A 203 15.47 -17.56 22.17
CA LYS A 203 14.31 -18.46 22.10
C LYS A 203 14.44 -19.66 23.03
N ILE A 204 15.64 -20.23 23.21
CA ILE A 204 15.91 -21.29 24.19
C ILE A 204 15.69 -20.80 25.62
N ASP A 205 16.10 -19.58 25.94
CA ASP A 205 15.87 -19.02 27.27
C ASP A 205 14.39 -18.68 27.49
N ALA A 206 13.72 -18.13 26.49
CA ALA A 206 12.29 -17.85 26.52
C ALA A 206 11.45 -19.13 26.66
N SER A 207 11.85 -20.27 26.08
CA SER A 207 11.11 -21.54 26.21
C SER A 207 11.08 -22.09 27.64
N LYS A 208 11.94 -21.60 28.55
CA LYS A 208 11.93 -22.01 29.97
C LYS A 208 10.74 -21.43 30.72
N THR A 209 10.28 -20.24 30.33
CA THR A 209 9.20 -19.51 31.00
C THR A 209 7.92 -19.46 30.17
N ASN A 210 8.02 -19.45 28.85
CA ASN A 210 6.90 -19.36 27.93
C ASN A 210 6.49 -20.73 27.37
N LYS A 211 5.28 -21.18 27.70
CA LYS A 211 4.70 -22.45 27.23
C LYS A 211 4.34 -22.47 25.75
N ASP A 212 4.29 -21.30 25.11
CA ASP A 212 4.02 -21.18 23.69
C ASP A 212 5.24 -21.52 22.81
N ILE A 213 6.44 -21.64 23.40
CA ILE A 213 7.68 -21.95 22.69
C ILE A 213 8.16 -23.34 23.06
N ARG A 214 8.41 -24.17 22.05
CA ARG A 214 8.90 -25.54 22.20
C ARG A 214 10.13 -25.77 21.33
N ILE A 215 11.24 -26.16 21.95
CA ILE A 215 12.43 -26.60 21.21
C ILE A 215 12.20 -28.01 20.68
N ILE A 216 12.27 -28.20 19.37
CA ILE A 216 12.06 -29.49 18.70
C ILE A 216 13.38 -30.26 18.59
N SER A 217 14.43 -29.58 18.14
CA SER A 217 15.76 -30.15 18.06
C SER A 217 16.82 -29.10 18.34
N LYS A 218 17.95 -29.57 18.87
CA LYS A 218 19.15 -28.77 19.11
C LYS A 218 20.35 -29.66 18.82
N ASN A 219 21.12 -29.32 17.80
CA ASN A 219 22.39 -29.98 17.48
C ASN A 219 23.51 -28.92 17.41
N THR A 220 24.71 -29.32 16.98
CA THR A 220 25.86 -28.40 16.90
C THR A 220 25.79 -27.43 15.72
N GLN A 221 24.88 -27.65 14.76
CA GLN A 221 24.75 -26.86 13.54
C GLN A 221 23.52 -25.96 13.52
N GLU A 222 22.41 -26.41 14.12
CA GLU A 222 21.10 -25.76 14.06
C GLU A 222 20.26 -25.99 15.32
N VAL A 223 19.28 -25.11 15.49
CA VAL A 223 18.21 -25.20 16.51
C VAL A 223 16.87 -25.03 15.82
N VAL A 224 15.96 -25.99 16.03
CA VAL A 224 14.59 -25.93 15.49
C VAL A 224 13.61 -25.63 16.62
N VAL A 225 12.81 -24.60 16.43
CA VAL A 225 11.89 -24.05 17.44
C VAL A 225 10.47 -23.99 16.87
N ASP A 226 9.52 -24.55 17.61
CA ASP A 226 8.08 -24.34 17.38
C ASP A 226 7.60 -23.22 18.30
N GLU A 227 6.88 -22.24 17.77
CA GLU A 227 6.28 -21.13 18.52
C GLU A 227 4.80 -20.97 18.16
N LEU A 228 3.93 -20.87 19.16
CA LEU A 228 2.52 -20.53 18.95
C LEU A 228 2.38 -19.02 18.73
N ARG A 229 2.15 -18.61 17.49
CA ARG A 229 1.98 -17.21 17.09
C ARG A 229 0.52 -16.88 16.78
N SER A 230 0.18 -15.61 16.91
CA SER A 230 -1.14 -15.10 16.50
C SER A 230 -1.10 -14.67 15.03
N PRO A 231 -2.16 -14.93 14.24
CA PRO A 231 -2.27 -14.47 12.87
C PRO A 231 -2.22 -12.96 12.75
N GLN A 232 -1.56 -12.50 11.70
CA GLN A 232 -1.54 -11.12 11.27
C GLN A 232 -2.64 -10.91 10.24
N CYS A 233 -3.78 -10.39 10.69
CA CYS A 233 -4.90 -10.13 9.81
C CYS A 233 -4.66 -8.88 8.94
N VAL A 234 -4.64 -9.08 7.63
CA VAL A 234 -4.54 -7.99 6.65
C VAL A 234 -5.87 -7.22 6.58
N ALA A 235 -5.82 -5.89 6.66
CA ALA A 235 -7.03 -5.06 6.76
C ALA A 235 -7.77 -4.85 5.43
N ASP A 236 -7.05 -4.87 4.29
CA ASP A 236 -7.62 -4.73 2.95
C ASP A 236 -6.84 -5.53 1.90
N CYS A 237 -7.53 -5.98 0.84
CA CYS A 237 -6.92 -6.83 -0.21
C CYS A 237 -6.15 -6.01 -1.27
N GLY A 238 -5.96 -4.71 -1.08
CA GLY A 238 -5.18 -3.86 -1.99
C GLY A 238 -5.69 -3.71 -3.43
N CYS A 239 -6.89 -4.22 -3.77
CA CYS A 239 -7.37 -4.30 -5.16
C CYS A 239 -7.44 -2.96 -5.91
N PHE A 240 -7.65 -1.85 -5.18
CA PHE A 240 -7.63 -0.48 -5.70
C PHE A 240 -6.59 0.40 -4.99
N GLY A 241 -5.69 -0.21 -4.21
CA GLY A 241 -4.76 0.51 -3.33
C GLY A 241 -5.43 1.63 -2.54
N ASP A 242 -4.75 2.76 -2.45
CA ASP A 242 -5.26 3.95 -1.76
C ASP A 242 -6.32 4.73 -2.57
N ALA A 243 -6.64 4.35 -3.81
CA ALA A 243 -7.56 5.11 -4.65
C ALA A 243 -8.98 5.17 -4.07
N LEU A 244 -9.46 4.07 -3.47
CA LEU A 244 -10.75 4.06 -2.78
C LEU A 244 -10.73 4.91 -1.51
N LYS A 245 -9.67 4.81 -0.70
CA LYS A 245 -9.49 5.66 0.50
C LYS A 245 -9.47 7.14 0.12
N GLY A 246 -8.74 7.50 -0.94
CA GLY A 246 -8.59 8.87 -1.40
C GLY A 246 -9.85 9.46 -2.03
N SER A 247 -10.70 8.65 -2.66
CA SER A 247 -11.86 9.14 -3.43
C SER A 247 -13.20 8.99 -2.69
N VAL A 248 -13.37 7.88 -1.97
CA VAL A 248 -14.62 7.53 -1.26
C VAL A 248 -14.46 7.65 0.26
N GLY A 249 -13.23 7.85 0.75
CA GLY A 249 -12.92 8.04 2.17
C GLY A 249 -12.64 6.75 2.95
N ARG A 250 -12.76 5.58 2.34
CA ARG A 250 -12.49 4.28 2.96
C ARG A 250 -12.04 3.21 1.96
N SER A 251 -11.37 2.16 2.44
CA SER A 251 -11.15 0.92 1.67
C SER A 251 -12.41 0.06 1.61
N LEU A 252 -12.41 -0.94 0.71
CA LEU A 252 -13.33 -2.06 0.81
C LEU A 252 -12.99 -2.87 2.07
N THR A 253 -14.01 -3.25 2.83
CA THR A 253 -13.82 -4.20 3.93
C THR A 253 -13.41 -5.58 3.38
N PRO A 254 -12.83 -6.47 4.21
CA PRO A 254 -12.51 -7.83 3.79
C PRO A 254 -13.70 -8.58 3.18
N HIS A 255 -14.90 -8.45 3.78
CA HIS A 255 -16.12 -9.06 3.26
C HIS A 255 -16.61 -8.43 1.95
N GLU A 256 -16.55 -7.09 1.80
CA GLU A 256 -16.88 -6.43 0.53
C GLU A 256 -15.93 -6.88 -0.59
N SER A 257 -14.64 -7.03 -0.28
CA SER A 257 -13.62 -7.49 -1.22
C SER A 257 -13.89 -8.94 -1.68
N LEU A 258 -14.25 -9.83 -0.75
CA LEU A 258 -14.65 -11.20 -1.06
C LEU A 258 -15.86 -11.26 -2.00
N TRP A 259 -16.92 -10.50 -1.70
CA TRP A 259 -18.12 -10.47 -2.55
C TRP A 259 -17.84 -9.92 -3.94
N LYS A 260 -17.01 -8.88 -4.04
CA LYS A 260 -16.54 -8.37 -5.32
C LYS A 260 -15.83 -9.46 -6.12
N ASP A 261 -14.93 -10.25 -5.52
CA ASP A 261 -14.25 -11.34 -6.22
C ASP A 261 -15.17 -12.51 -6.57
N LEU A 262 -16.15 -12.86 -5.72
CA LEU A 262 -17.17 -13.88 -6.04
C LEU A 262 -18.06 -13.47 -7.23
N ILE A 263 -18.47 -12.20 -7.30
CA ILE A 263 -19.22 -11.64 -8.44
C ILE A 263 -18.37 -11.76 -9.72
N LEU A 264 -17.09 -11.41 -9.65
CA LEU A 264 -16.18 -11.51 -10.79
C LEU A 264 -15.92 -12.96 -11.19
N LEU A 265 -15.77 -13.87 -10.23
CA LEU A 265 -15.62 -15.30 -10.47
C LEU A 265 -16.86 -15.88 -11.18
N TYR A 266 -18.06 -15.44 -10.79
CA TYR A 266 -19.31 -15.80 -11.47
C TYR A 266 -19.32 -15.32 -12.94
N LEU A 267 -18.97 -14.06 -13.19
CA LEU A 267 -18.91 -13.51 -14.56
C LEU A 267 -17.82 -14.20 -15.41
N VAL A 268 -16.65 -14.45 -14.82
CA VAL A 268 -15.54 -15.17 -15.47
C VAL A 268 -15.93 -16.62 -15.76
N SER A 269 -16.75 -17.26 -14.92
CA SER A 269 -17.26 -18.61 -15.17
C SER A 269 -18.13 -18.69 -16.42
N TRP A 270 -18.95 -17.67 -16.69
CA TRP A 270 -19.69 -17.58 -17.95
C TRP A 270 -18.78 -17.44 -19.17
N ILE A 271 -17.73 -16.62 -19.06
CA ILE A 271 -16.72 -16.44 -20.12
C ILE A 271 -15.99 -17.76 -20.38
N PHE A 272 -15.55 -18.44 -19.32
CA PHE A 272 -14.83 -19.71 -19.38
C PHE A 272 -15.71 -20.83 -19.96
N ALA A 273 -16.98 -20.89 -19.57
CA ALA A 273 -17.94 -21.86 -20.11
C ALA A 273 -18.22 -21.62 -21.61
N ALA A 274 -18.08 -20.38 -22.08
CA ALA A 274 -18.25 -20.00 -23.49
C ALA A 274 -16.92 -19.96 -24.28
N GLN A 275 -15.77 -20.22 -23.66
CA GLN A 275 -14.43 -19.97 -24.25
C GLN A 275 -14.18 -20.63 -25.62
N ARG A 276 -14.82 -21.78 -25.90
CA ARG A 276 -14.69 -22.52 -27.17
C ARG A 276 -15.64 -22.02 -28.27
N ILE A 277 -16.57 -21.14 -27.91
CA ILE A 277 -17.63 -20.60 -28.79
C ILE A 277 -17.35 -19.12 -29.11
N ILE A 278 -16.60 -18.42 -28.26
CA ILE A 278 -16.25 -17.02 -28.47
C ILE A 278 -15.20 -16.94 -29.58
N GLU A 279 -15.60 -16.39 -30.72
CA GLU A 279 -14.72 -16.04 -31.83
C GLU A 279 -14.16 -14.61 -31.66
N PRO A 280 -13.02 -14.28 -32.30
CA PRO A 280 -12.53 -12.90 -32.34
C PRO A 280 -13.59 -11.93 -32.85
N ASN A 281 -13.65 -10.74 -32.25
CA ASN A 281 -14.71 -9.79 -32.55
C ASN A 281 -14.63 -9.30 -34.02
N SER A 282 -15.78 -9.29 -34.69
CA SER A 282 -15.95 -8.57 -35.95
C SER A 282 -15.83 -7.05 -35.76
N ILE A 283 -15.62 -6.32 -36.86
CA ILE A 283 -15.57 -4.84 -36.83
C ILE A 283 -16.84 -4.25 -36.23
N ARG A 284 -18.03 -4.79 -36.57
CA ARG A 284 -19.31 -4.33 -36.04
C ARG A 284 -19.45 -4.59 -34.54
N GLN A 285 -19.00 -5.75 -34.05
CA GLN A 285 -19.00 -6.04 -32.61
C GLN A 285 -18.04 -5.15 -31.84
N ASN A 286 -16.88 -4.80 -32.40
CA ASN A 286 -15.96 -3.85 -31.77
C ASN A 286 -16.59 -2.44 -31.65
N TRP A 287 -17.38 -2.01 -32.64
CA TRP A 287 -18.12 -0.74 -32.58
C TRP A 287 -19.22 -0.71 -31.51
N THR A 288 -19.62 -1.84 -30.94
CA THR A 288 -20.58 -1.89 -29.82
C THR A 288 -19.90 -2.16 -28.48
N ILE A 289 -18.99 -3.13 -28.42
CA ILE A 289 -18.32 -3.54 -27.18
C ILE A 289 -17.41 -2.42 -26.65
N LEU A 290 -16.60 -1.79 -27.50
CA LEU A 290 -15.58 -0.85 -27.04
C LEU A 290 -16.17 0.44 -26.48
N PRO A 291 -17.16 1.11 -27.13
CA PRO A 291 -17.79 2.28 -26.53
C PRO A 291 -18.50 1.94 -25.22
N LEU A 292 -19.16 0.78 -25.13
CA LEU A 292 -19.81 0.35 -23.89
C LEU A 292 -18.78 0.13 -22.76
N SER A 293 -17.64 -0.49 -23.08
CA SER A 293 -16.53 -0.62 -22.13
C SER A 293 -16.00 0.74 -21.68
N LEU A 294 -15.81 1.68 -22.61
CA LEU A 294 -15.35 3.03 -22.28
C LEU A 294 -16.35 3.79 -21.39
N VAL A 295 -17.66 3.56 -21.54
CA VAL A 295 -18.69 4.12 -20.63
C VAL A 295 -18.52 3.56 -19.21
N ILE A 296 -18.31 2.25 -19.06
CA ILE A 296 -18.05 1.64 -17.75
C ILE A 296 -16.76 2.19 -17.14
N ILE A 297 -15.69 2.30 -17.94
CA ILE A 297 -14.42 2.88 -17.50
C ILE A 297 -14.60 4.35 -17.08
N ALA A 298 -15.39 5.13 -17.82
CA ALA A 298 -15.69 6.52 -17.47
C ALA A 298 -16.45 6.62 -16.15
N ALA A 299 -17.38 5.70 -15.87
CA ALA A 299 -18.06 5.63 -14.58
C ALA A 299 -17.08 5.40 -13.42
N PHE A 300 -16.10 4.50 -13.57
CA PHE A 300 -15.02 4.36 -12.59
C PHE A 300 -14.11 5.59 -12.50
N CYS A 301 -13.79 6.23 -13.62
CA CYS A 301 -13.01 7.48 -13.63
C CYS A 301 -13.69 8.58 -12.81
N TRP A 302 -15.02 8.65 -12.88
CA TRP A 302 -15.81 9.57 -12.06
C TRP A 302 -15.72 9.21 -10.56
N VAL A 303 -15.83 7.92 -10.21
CA VAL A 303 -15.67 7.47 -8.81
C VAL A 303 -14.29 7.82 -8.24
N PHE A 304 -13.24 7.72 -9.05
CA PHE A 304 -11.86 7.95 -8.61
C PHE A 304 -11.37 9.40 -8.82
N ASP A 305 -12.21 10.29 -9.35
CA ASP A 305 -11.81 11.66 -9.73
C ASP A 305 -10.49 11.68 -10.56
N TRP A 306 -10.40 10.75 -11.52
CA TRP A 306 -9.22 10.57 -12.35
C TRP A 306 -9.60 10.02 -13.73
N TYR A 307 -9.49 10.85 -14.76
CA TYR A 307 -9.93 10.52 -16.13
C TYR A 307 -8.84 9.89 -17.01
N PHE A 308 -7.60 9.80 -16.54
CA PHE A 308 -6.51 9.16 -17.30
C PHE A 308 -6.80 7.69 -17.67
N PRO A 309 -7.43 6.84 -16.82
CA PRO A 309 -7.77 5.48 -17.22
C PRO A 309 -8.62 5.38 -18.47
N LEU A 310 -9.49 6.36 -18.73
CA LEU A 310 -10.28 6.41 -19.95
C LEU A 310 -9.41 6.63 -21.19
N VAL A 311 -8.47 7.58 -21.11
CA VAL A 311 -7.53 7.90 -22.20
C VAL A 311 -6.59 6.72 -22.43
N PHE A 312 -6.02 6.16 -21.37
CA PHE A 312 -5.14 5.00 -21.44
C PHE A 312 -5.85 3.81 -22.07
N ALA A 313 -7.07 3.49 -21.63
CA ALA A 313 -7.86 2.40 -22.19
C ALA A 313 -8.16 2.60 -23.68
N ALA A 314 -8.54 3.83 -24.08
CA ALA A 314 -8.78 4.14 -25.48
C ALA A 314 -7.52 3.92 -26.34
N VAL A 315 -6.37 4.44 -25.91
CA VAL A 315 -5.08 4.25 -26.61
C VAL A 315 -4.70 2.77 -26.67
N ALA A 316 -4.77 2.06 -25.55
CA ALA A 316 -4.45 0.64 -25.48
C ALA A 316 -5.34 -0.18 -26.43
N LEU A 317 -6.66 0.02 -26.41
CA LEU A 317 -7.62 -0.69 -27.27
C LEU A 317 -7.41 -0.36 -28.76
N ILE A 318 -7.22 0.92 -29.10
CA ILE A 318 -6.98 1.35 -30.49
C ILE A 318 -5.67 0.76 -31.01
N SER A 319 -4.58 0.86 -30.25
CA SER A 319 -3.28 0.31 -30.66
C SER A 319 -3.31 -1.21 -30.78
N ALA A 320 -3.99 -1.91 -29.86
CA ALA A 320 -4.12 -3.36 -29.88
C ALA A 320 -4.87 -3.83 -31.14
N LEU A 321 -5.94 -3.13 -31.51
CA LEU A 321 -6.71 -3.40 -32.71
C LEU A 321 -5.97 -3.02 -33.99
N TRP A 322 -5.23 -1.92 -33.98
CA TRP A 322 -4.40 -1.51 -35.12
C TRP A 322 -3.34 -2.56 -35.44
N ILE A 323 -2.62 -3.05 -34.42
CA ILE A 323 -1.65 -4.14 -34.56
C ILE A 323 -2.32 -5.41 -35.08
N TYR A 324 -3.46 -5.81 -34.50
CA TYR A 324 -4.20 -6.99 -34.94
C TYR A 324 -4.66 -6.89 -36.41
N ARG A 325 -5.11 -5.70 -36.83
CA ARG A 325 -5.61 -5.46 -38.19
C ARG A 325 -4.51 -5.30 -39.23
N SER A 326 -3.32 -4.86 -38.83
CA SER A 326 -2.18 -4.71 -39.73
C SER A 326 -1.83 -6.03 -40.41
N GLY A 327 -2.12 -7.16 -39.76
CA GLY A 327 -1.90 -8.49 -40.31
C GLY A 327 -0.41 -8.83 -40.41
N GLY A 328 -0.10 -10.13 -40.35
CA GLY A 328 1.27 -10.62 -40.43
C GLY A 328 1.54 -11.79 -39.50
N ARG A 329 2.59 -12.57 -39.80
CA ARG A 329 2.94 -13.78 -39.03
C ARG A 329 3.57 -13.48 -37.67
N LEU A 330 4.36 -12.41 -37.56
CA LEU A 330 5.11 -12.05 -36.35
C LEU A 330 4.27 -11.19 -35.39
N LEU A 331 4.12 -9.90 -35.69
CA LEU A 331 3.47 -8.93 -34.78
C LEU A 331 2.01 -8.61 -35.15
N GLY A 332 1.55 -8.90 -36.36
CA GLY A 332 0.18 -8.59 -36.81
C GLY A 332 -0.90 -9.55 -36.30
N ASN A 333 -0.84 -9.94 -35.03
CA ASN A 333 -1.75 -10.90 -34.40
C ASN A 333 -2.03 -10.52 -32.93
N HIS A 334 -2.84 -11.31 -32.23
CA HIS A 334 -3.16 -11.03 -30.81
C HIS A 334 -1.96 -11.04 -29.86
N ILE A 335 -0.85 -11.71 -30.21
CA ILE A 335 0.40 -11.65 -29.44
C ILE A 335 1.01 -10.26 -29.59
N GLY A 336 1.05 -9.71 -30.82
CA GLY A 336 1.43 -8.32 -31.01
C GLY A 336 0.50 -7.33 -30.30
N SER A 337 -0.81 -7.59 -30.28
CA SER A 337 -1.75 -6.80 -29.48
C SER A 337 -1.41 -6.83 -27.98
N SER A 338 -1.02 -7.99 -27.42
CA SER A 338 -0.56 -8.03 -26.03
C SER A 338 0.75 -7.27 -25.84
N LEU A 339 1.70 -7.40 -26.77
CA LEU A 339 3.01 -6.74 -26.65
C LEU A 339 2.90 -5.21 -26.68
N ILE A 340 2.05 -4.63 -27.54
CA ILE A 340 1.86 -3.19 -27.57
C ILE A 340 1.18 -2.66 -26.30
N VAL A 341 0.24 -3.42 -25.73
CA VAL A 341 -0.39 -3.06 -24.45
C VAL A 341 0.61 -3.18 -23.31
N THR A 342 1.40 -4.27 -23.27
CA THR A 342 2.50 -4.43 -22.31
C THR A 342 3.48 -3.26 -22.40
N PHE A 343 3.85 -2.83 -23.60
CA PHE A 343 4.71 -1.66 -23.79
C PHE A 343 4.12 -0.39 -23.15
N TRP A 344 2.86 -0.07 -23.41
CA TRP A 344 2.20 1.08 -22.80
C TRP A 344 2.13 0.99 -21.27
N CYS A 345 1.80 -0.19 -20.73
CA CYS A 345 1.77 -0.42 -19.30
C CYS A 345 3.16 -0.29 -18.68
N SER A 346 4.19 -0.90 -19.26
CA SER A 346 5.56 -0.83 -18.78
C SER A 346 6.13 0.58 -18.85
N PHE A 347 5.81 1.34 -19.89
CA PHE A 347 6.17 2.76 -19.99
C PHE A 347 5.51 3.59 -18.88
N PHE A 348 4.23 3.36 -18.62
CA PHE A 348 3.51 4.03 -17.54
C PHE A 348 4.08 3.69 -16.16
N VAL A 349 4.35 2.41 -15.88
CA VAL A 349 4.96 1.95 -14.63
C VAL A 349 6.35 2.55 -14.45
N TRP A 350 7.20 2.54 -15.49
CA TRP A 350 8.51 3.17 -15.47
C TRP A 350 8.42 4.66 -15.11
N TYR A 351 7.45 5.37 -15.69
CA TYR A 351 7.23 6.78 -15.40
C TYR A 351 6.87 7.01 -13.93
N VAL A 352 5.90 6.29 -13.37
CA VAL A 352 5.47 6.51 -11.97
C VAL A 352 6.50 6.08 -10.94
N LEU A 353 7.32 5.06 -11.24
CA LEU A 353 8.45 4.68 -10.39
C LEU A 353 9.53 5.77 -10.36
N LYS A 354 9.64 6.58 -11.42
CA LYS A 354 10.61 7.67 -11.52
C LYS A 354 10.08 9.00 -10.96
N TYR A 355 8.80 9.31 -11.15
CA TYR A 355 8.22 10.64 -10.90
C TYR A 355 7.07 10.67 -9.87
N ASP A 356 6.93 9.62 -9.04
CA ASP A 356 5.78 9.37 -8.17
C ASP A 356 4.47 9.10 -8.97
N PRO A 357 3.40 8.59 -8.31
CA PRO A 357 2.11 8.33 -8.95
C PRO A 357 1.53 9.55 -9.70
N LEU A 358 0.97 9.34 -10.89
CA LEU A 358 0.38 10.41 -11.70
C LEU A 358 -0.81 11.07 -10.98
N LYS A 359 -1.62 10.26 -10.31
CA LYS A 359 -2.62 10.72 -9.31
C LYS A 359 -2.21 10.18 -7.96
N ASP A 360 -2.00 11.08 -7.01
CA ASP A 360 -1.65 10.73 -5.64
C ASP A 360 -2.92 10.70 -4.77
N TYR A 361 -3.27 9.53 -4.25
CA TYR A 361 -4.42 9.33 -3.36
C TYR A 361 -4.03 9.31 -1.88
N ARG A 362 -2.74 9.44 -1.58
CA ARG A 362 -2.23 9.34 -0.21
C ARG A 362 -2.60 10.58 0.59
N PRO A 363 -2.58 10.50 1.93
CA PRO A 363 -2.95 11.63 2.78
C PRO A 363 -2.06 12.87 2.62
N TYR A 364 -0.87 12.73 2.03
CA TYR A 364 0.09 13.81 1.75
C TYR A 364 0.06 14.30 0.30
N ALA A 365 -0.98 13.98 -0.48
CA ALA A 365 -1.13 14.50 -1.82
C ALA A 365 -1.24 16.04 -1.83
N VAL A 366 -0.84 16.66 -2.95
CA VAL A 366 -0.99 18.11 -3.15
C VAL A 366 -2.45 18.51 -2.97
N GLY A 367 -2.70 19.56 -2.20
CA GLY A 367 -4.03 20.03 -1.81
C GLY A 367 -4.48 19.53 -0.44
N SER A 368 -3.85 18.48 0.13
CA SER A 368 -4.22 17.92 1.43
C SER A 368 -3.92 18.88 2.58
N ASN A 369 -4.79 18.91 3.58
CA ASN A 369 -4.61 19.68 4.81
C ASN A 369 -4.28 18.74 5.96
N LEU A 370 -3.02 18.76 6.42
CA LEU A 370 -2.53 17.87 7.47
C LEU A 370 -3.24 18.13 8.80
N ASN A 371 -3.61 19.37 9.13
CA ASN A 371 -4.37 19.66 10.35
C ASN A 371 -5.73 18.95 10.38
N ALA A 372 -6.40 18.84 9.23
CA ALA A 372 -7.67 18.13 9.13
C ALA A 372 -7.46 16.62 9.18
N ARG A 373 -6.40 16.11 8.52
CA ARG A 373 -6.06 14.69 8.49
C ARG A 373 -5.62 14.14 9.84
N MET A 374 -4.95 14.93 10.67
CA MET A 374 -4.63 14.53 12.06
C MET A 374 -5.89 14.29 12.91
N LYS A 375 -7.07 14.78 12.49
CA LYS A 375 -8.34 14.69 13.23
C LYS A 375 -9.37 13.78 12.55
N SER A 376 -9.01 13.08 11.47
CA SER A 376 -9.93 12.18 10.77
C SER A 376 -10.02 10.81 11.45
N ASP A 377 -11.02 10.01 11.06
CA ASP A 377 -11.26 8.65 11.57
C ASP A 377 -10.06 7.70 11.39
N SER A 378 -9.17 7.99 10.46
CA SER A 378 -7.85 7.38 10.32
C SER A 378 -6.79 8.49 10.36
N PRO A 379 -6.33 8.90 11.56
CA PRO A 379 -5.39 9.99 11.69
C PRO A 379 -4.02 9.61 11.14
N LEU A 380 -3.24 10.62 10.73
CA LEU A 380 -1.85 10.43 10.30
C LEU A 380 -1.00 10.01 11.49
N ASP A 381 -0.02 9.14 11.27
CA ASP A 381 0.98 8.79 12.28
C ASP A 381 2.24 9.65 12.14
N LEU A 382 2.03 10.94 11.89
CA LEU A 382 3.11 11.92 11.74
C LEU A 382 3.61 12.35 13.12
N ARG A 383 4.75 11.79 13.52
CA ARG A 383 5.40 12.05 14.81
C ARG A 383 6.88 12.37 14.57
N PRO A 384 7.21 13.55 14.05
CA PRO A 384 8.59 13.94 13.87
C PRO A 384 9.18 14.33 15.22
N PHE A 385 10.12 13.53 15.73
CA PHE A 385 10.75 13.73 17.03
C PHE A 385 12.27 13.78 16.92
N LEU A 386 12.93 14.26 17.96
CA LEU A 386 14.37 14.11 18.15
C LEU A 386 14.64 14.10 19.65
N ASP A 387 15.50 13.18 20.09
CA ASP A 387 15.89 13.09 21.49
C ASP A 387 16.60 14.39 21.92
N ALA A 388 16.32 14.85 23.14
CA ALA A 388 16.83 16.11 23.66
C ALA A 388 18.37 16.12 23.73
N GLU A 389 18.97 14.96 23.97
CA GLU A 389 20.43 14.76 24.00
C GLU A 389 21.09 14.89 22.61
N ASP A 390 20.33 14.61 21.55
CA ASP A 390 20.81 14.63 20.16
C ASP A 390 20.61 15.98 19.47
N LEU A 391 20.03 16.96 20.18
CA LEU A 391 19.82 18.31 19.66
C LEU A 391 21.14 18.98 19.30
N THR A 392 21.19 19.53 18.09
CA THR A 392 22.33 20.32 17.65
C THR A 392 21.95 21.78 17.48
N LYS A 393 22.96 22.63 17.26
CA LYS A 393 22.74 24.06 16.95
C LYS A 393 21.75 24.29 15.80
N TYR A 394 21.60 23.33 14.87
CA TYR A 394 20.72 23.49 13.70
C TYR A 394 19.24 23.43 14.10
N GLU A 395 18.83 22.45 14.90
CA GLU A 395 17.46 22.34 15.40
C GLU A 395 17.09 23.55 16.27
N LEU A 396 18.04 24.03 17.07
CA LEU A 396 17.87 25.20 17.94
C LEU A 396 17.72 26.52 17.17
N GLU A 397 18.08 26.58 15.88
CA GLU A 397 17.78 27.76 15.04
C GLU A 397 16.25 27.93 14.83
N LEU A 398 15.44 26.90 15.09
CA LEU A 398 13.98 26.95 14.96
C LEU A 398 13.33 27.45 16.26
N PRO A 399 12.63 28.61 16.25
CA PRO A 399 12.02 29.16 17.47
C PRO A 399 10.98 28.22 18.11
N ALA A 400 10.24 27.46 17.31
CA ALA A 400 9.24 26.50 17.79
C ALA A 400 9.87 25.33 18.57
N ILE A 401 11.12 24.98 18.27
CA ILE A 401 11.87 23.92 18.95
C ILE A 401 12.55 24.51 20.19
N ALA A 402 13.21 25.66 20.05
CA ALA A 402 13.85 26.35 21.18
C ALA A 402 12.85 26.64 22.32
N LYS A 403 11.60 26.98 22.01
CA LYS A 403 10.55 27.19 23.02
C LYS A 403 10.19 25.92 23.81
N GLN A 404 10.29 24.74 23.20
CA GLN A 404 10.00 23.47 23.91
C GLN A 404 11.03 23.18 25.01
N LEU A 405 12.23 23.77 24.91
CA LEU A 405 13.30 23.64 25.91
C LEU A 405 13.10 24.52 27.14
N GLU A 406 12.12 25.43 27.15
CA GLU A 406 11.82 26.26 28.35
C GLU A 406 11.41 25.43 29.58
N GLY A 407 11.18 24.11 29.43
CA GLY A 407 10.95 23.15 30.52
C GLY A 407 11.86 21.91 30.50
N SER A 408 12.98 21.95 29.75
CA SER A 408 13.92 20.83 29.64
C SER A 408 14.86 20.71 30.83
N THR A 409 14.88 21.70 31.72
CA THR A 409 15.61 21.65 32.99
C THR A 409 14.64 21.63 34.15
N THR A 410 15.03 20.95 35.23
CA THR A 410 14.31 20.91 36.50
C THR A 410 15.27 21.13 37.65
N THR A 411 14.71 21.36 38.82
CA THR A 411 15.47 21.46 40.06
C THR A 411 16.11 20.10 40.38
N GLY A 412 17.42 20.08 40.51
CA GLY A 412 18.24 18.93 40.88
C GLY A 412 18.95 19.11 42.22
N LEU A 413 19.43 18.01 42.77
CA LEU A 413 20.25 17.98 43.97
C LEU A 413 21.65 17.50 43.61
N ARG A 414 22.65 18.22 44.11
CA ARG A 414 24.03 17.76 44.07
C ARG A 414 24.34 17.01 45.36
N LEU A 415 24.65 15.73 45.24
CA LEU A 415 24.99 14.85 46.36
C LEU A 415 26.50 14.59 46.36
N LYS A 416 27.10 14.48 47.54
CA LYS A 416 28.48 14.04 47.72
C LYS A 416 28.51 12.72 48.48
N GLU A 417 29.16 11.73 47.90
CA GLU A 417 29.42 10.46 48.55
C GLU A 417 30.46 10.65 49.69
N ILE A 418 30.11 10.21 50.90
CA ILE A 418 30.91 10.44 52.11
C ILE A 418 32.18 9.57 52.11
N ALA A 419 32.08 8.33 51.63
CA ALA A 419 33.21 7.38 51.61
C ALA A 419 34.19 7.63 50.46
N GLY A 420 33.69 8.01 49.27
CA GLY A 420 34.47 8.16 48.05
C GLY A 420 34.79 9.60 47.64
N GLY A 421 34.05 10.59 48.18
CA GLY A 421 34.17 12.00 47.80
C GLY A 421 33.58 12.34 46.42
N THR A 422 33.05 11.37 45.69
CA THR A 422 32.42 11.52 44.38
C THR A 422 31.19 12.40 44.48
N THR A 423 30.98 13.27 43.49
CA THR A 423 29.80 14.14 43.42
C THR A 423 28.83 13.60 42.36
N LEU A 424 27.55 13.52 42.70
CA LEU A 424 26.46 13.07 41.84
C LEU A 424 25.47 14.21 41.67
N GLU A 425 24.96 14.40 40.46
CA GLU A 425 23.95 15.40 40.14
C GLU A 425 22.70 14.65 39.67
N ILE A 426 21.60 14.78 40.41
CA ILE A 426 20.36 14.05 40.12
C ILE A 426 19.14 14.98 40.13
N PRO A 427 18.11 14.71 39.32
CA PRO A 427 16.83 15.39 39.42
C PRO A 427 16.23 15.23 40.83
N GLN A 428 15.68 16.30 41.39
CA GLN A 428 15.10 16.25 42.74
C GLN A 428 13.95 15.23 42.84
N ILE A 429 13.24 14.97 41.72
CA ILE A 429 12.17 13.97 41.65
C ILE A 429 12.68 12.52 41.80
N GLU A 430 13.94 12.26 41.48
CA GLU A 430 14.57 10.94 41.62
C GLU A 430 15.20 10.72 43.00
N TYR A 431 15.34 11.78 43.79
CA TYR A 431 15.91 11.69 45.13
C TYR A 431 14.94 11.00 46.10
N ASN A 432 15.37 9.87 46.65
CA ASN A 432 14.73 9.23 47.79
C ASN A 432 15.79 8.69 48.76
N VAL A 433 15.44 8.64 50.04
CA VAL A 433 16.37 8.28 51.13
C VAL A 433 16.78 6.80 51.06
N GLU A 434 15.98 5.93 50.44
CA GLU A 434 16.33 4.52 50.26
C GLU A 434 17.46 4.33 49.24
N SER A 435 17.42 5.09 48.14
CA SER A 435 18.41 5.04 47.05
C SER A 435 19.67 5.84 47.40
N TYR A 436 19.51 6.93 48.16
CA TYR A 436 20.58 7.81 48.60
C TYR A 436 20.55 7.99 50.13
N PRO A 437 20.95 6.97 50.91
CA PRO A 437 20.91 7.02 52.36
C PRO A 437 21.87 8.09 52.90
N LEU A 438 21.40 8.85 53.89
CA LEU A 438 22.13 9.98 54.51
C LEU A 438 23.46 9.57 55.18
N GLU A 439 23.62 8.28 55.48
CA GLU A 439 24.84 7.69 56.01
C GLU A 439 25.98 7.67 54.99
N ASN A 440 25.63 7.60 53.70
CA ASN A 440 26.58 7.47 52.59
C ASN A 440 26.62 8.72 51.70
N TYR A 441 25.58 9.55 51.71
CA TYR A 441 25.45 10.72 50.83
C TYR A 441 25.07 11.99 51.60
N GLN A 442 25.74 13.09 51.27
CA GLN A 442 25.45 14.43 51.78
C GLN A 442 24.88 15.31 50.66
N VAL A 443 23.71 15.91 50.88
CA VAL A 443 23.15 16.95 49.98
C VAL A 443 23.97 18.23 50.13
N LEU A 444 24.52 18.74 49.04
CA LEU A 444 25.33 19.96 49.01
C LEU A 444 24.49 21.20 48.71
N ASP A 445 23.93 21.25 47.52
CA ASP A 445 23.16 22.38 47.00
C ASP A 445 22.09 21.94 45.99
N THR A 446 21.28 22.91 45.60
CA THR A 446 20.28 22.78 44.54
C THR A 446 20.85 23.33 43.25
N ILE A 447 20.72 22.58 42.16
CA ILE A 447 21.27 22.90 40.84
C ILE A 447 20.17 22.78 39.77
N GLU A 448 20.38 23.35 38.60
CA GLU A 448 19.55 23.02 37.43
C GLU A 448 20.13 21.79 36.73
N VAL A 449 19.32 20.75 36.58
CA VAL A 449 19.67 19.52 35.87
C VAL A 449 18.67 19.24 34.76
N ALA A 450 19.03 18.35 33.84
CA ALA A 450 18.11 17.89 32.80
C ALA A 450 16.84 17.30 33.44
N ASN A 451 15.68 17.66 32.91
CA ASN A 451 14.41 17.12 33.35
C ASN A 451 14.25 15.69 32.79
N PRO A 452 14.20 14.64 33.63
CA PRO A 452 14.08 13.26 33.16
C PRO A 452 12.73 12.99 32.47
N ASP A 453 11.72 13.83 32.71
CA ASP A 453 10.42 13.74 32.02
C ASP A 453 10.47 14.37 30.61
N PHE A 454 11.54 15.09 30.27
CA PHE A 454 11.73 15.72 28.97
C PHE A 454 12.76 14.95 28.13
N MET A 455 12.27 13.96 27.39
CA MET A 455 13.14 13.07 26.60
C MET A 455 13.33 13.53 25.15
N GLU A 456 12.31 14.18 24.56
CA GLU A 456 12.28 14.49 23.12
C GLU A 456 11.64 15.84 22.81
N VAL A 457 12.02 16.43 21.67
CA VAL A 457 11.32 17.54 21.04
C VAL A 457 10.50 17.07 19.85
N SER A 458 9.41 17.77 19.52
CA SER A 458 8.61 17.45 18.33
C SER A 458 8.56 18.61 17.33
N ALA A 459 8.71 18.28 16.05
CA ALA A 459 8.49 19.22 14.94
C ALA A 459 7.03 19.25 14.45
N LEU A 460 6.11 18.51 15.09
CA LEU A 460 4.73 18.39 14.60
C LEU A 460 4.02 19.74 14.56
N GLU A 461 4.12 20.53 15.64
CA GLU A 461 3.50 21.86 15.68
C GLU A 461 4.04 22.78 14.58
N LEU A 462 5.35 22.73 14.31
CA LEU A 462 5.99 23.48 13.24
C LEU A 462 5.37 23.08 11.88
N ILE A 463 5.28 21.78 11.60
CA ILE A 463 4.69 21.27 10.35
C ILE A 463 3.25 21.74 10.14
N LEU A 464 2.46 21.72 11.21
CA LEU A 464 1.03 21.99 11.15
C LEU A 464 0.71 23.50 11.12
N LYS A 465 1.48 24.34 11.81
CA LYS A 465 1.13 25.75 12.04
C LYS A 465 1.99 26.74 11.24
N GLU A 466 3.21 26.37 10.83
CA GLU A 466 4.13 27.31 10.20
C GLU A 466 3.56 27.91 8.91
N LYS A 467 3.78 29.21 8.68
CA LYS A 467 3.14 29.91 7.55
C LYS A 467 3.66 29.39 6.22
N LYS A 468 4.96 29.10 6.15
CA LYS A 468 5.66 28.58 4.98
C LYS A 468 6.74 27.63 5.48
N LEU A 469 6.72 26.39 5.04
CA LEU A 469 7.68 25.38 5.46
C LEU A 469 8.07 24.51 4.28
N LEU A 470 9.37 24.25 4.16
CA LEU A 470 9.90 23.23 3.28
C LEU A 470 10.23 22.00 4.11
N VAL A 471 9.73 20.83 3.71
CA VAL A 471 10.02 19.56 4.38
C VAL A 471 10.67 18.65 3.38
N VAL A 472 11.97 18.40 3.55
CA VAL A 472 12.66 17.34 2.85
C VAL A 472 12.37 16.04 3.57
N VAL A 473 12.05 14.99 2.83
CA VAL A 473 11.85 13.65 3.34
C VAL A 473 12.87 12.75 2.65
N ILE A 474 13.75 12.14 3.44
CA ILE A 474 14.67 11.11 2.98
C ILE A 474 14.37 9.88 3.82
N LYS A 475 13.80 8.82 3.23
CA LYS A 475 13.34 7.66 4.02
C LYS A 475 14.51 6.99 4.78
N ARG A 476 15.59 6.75 4.06
CA ARG A 476 16.86 6.17 4.54
C ARG A 476 18.01 6.99 3.98
N LEU A 477 18.88 7.49 4.85
CA LEU A 477 19.95 8.42 4.48
C LEU A 477 20.99 7.77 3.57
N GLU A 478 21.13 6.46 3.62
CA GLU A 478 22.05 5.66 2.81
C GLU A 478 21.59 5.52 1.35
N GLU A 479 20.28 5.64 1.09
CA GLU A 479 19.65 5.45 -0.22
C GLU A 479 19.44 6.75 -1.00
N ILE A 480 19.99 7.85 -0.51
CA ILE A 480 19.91 9.12 -1.21
C ILE A 480 20.65 9.05 -2.55
N ASP A 481 20.02 9.59 -3.58
CA ASP A 481 20.67 9.81 -4.86
C ASP A 481 21.69 10.97 -4.72
N PRO A 482 23.00 10.72 -4.94
CA PRO A 482 24.02 11.76 -4.84
C PRO A 482 23.77 12.94 -5.78
N ASP A 483 23.11 12.72 -6.93
CA ASP A 483 22.86 13.74 -7.95
C ASP A 483 21.93 14.86 -7.44
N VAL A 484 21.17 14.60 -6.38
CA VAL A 484 20.21 15.54 -5.79
C VAL A 484 20.82 16.43 -4.71
N ILE A 485 21.98 16.06 -4.17
CA ILE A 485 22.65 16.80 -3.09
C ILE A 485 22.93 18.27 -3.48
N PRO A 486 23.48 18.59 -4.68
CA PRO A 486 23.74 19.98 -5.05
C PRO A 486 22.47 20.86 -5.04
N GLU A 487 21.34 20.31 -5.49
CA GLU A 487 20.07 21.01 -5.53
C GLU A 487 19.53 21.26 -4.12
N LEU A 488 19.63 20.27 -3.22
CA LEU A 488 19.25 20.43 -1.81
C LEU A 488 20.12 21.47 -1.08
N LEU A 489 21.42 21.51 -1.36
CA LEU A 489 22.32 22.53 -0.80
C LEU A 489 21.97 23.93 -1.28
N GLN A 490 21.62 24.08 -2.57
CA GLN A 490 21.14 25.34 -3.11
C GLN A 490 19.82 25.78 -2.46
N LEU A 491 18.86 24.85 -2.32
CA LEU A 491 17.59 25.09 -1.63
C LEU A 491 17.82 25.52 -0.16
N GLN A 492 18.70 24.83 0.58
CA GLN A 492 19.06 25.20 1.95
C GLN A 492 19.57 26.64 2.03
N ALA A 493 20.54 27.00 1.18
CA ALA A 493 21.14 28.33 1.19
C ALA A 493 20.12 29.44 0.91
N GLN A 494 19.25 29.22 -0.09
CA GLN A 494 18.22 30.17 -0.49
C GLN A 494 17.09 30.28 0.55
N ALA A 495 16.65 29.15 1.12
CA ALA A 495 15.65 29.11 2.18
C ALA A 495 16.13 29.85 3.44
N LYS A 496 17.39 29.64 3.86
CA LYS A 496 18.01 30.35 4.98
C LYS A 496 18.06 31.86 4.73
N LYS A 497 18.48 32.29 3.53
CA LYS A 497 18.48 33.71 3.14
C LYS A 497 17.08 34.34 3.16
N ALA A 498 16.06 33.59 2.74
CA ALA A 498 14.67 34.04 2.71
C ALA A 498 13.94 33.91 4.05
N LYS A 499 14.60 33.37 5.09
CA LYS A 499 14.00 33.06 6.41
C LYS A 499 12.77 32.16 6.30
N ILE A 500 12.79 31.20 5.37
CA ILE A 500 11.78 30.14 5.27
C ILE A 500 12.36 28.89 5.93
N PRO A 501 11.75 28.37 7.00
CA PRO A 501 12.19 27.13 7.63
C PRO A 501 12.23 25.97 6.63
N MET A 502 13.29 25.19 6.70
CA MET A 502 13.48 23.96 5.93
C MET A 502 13.93 22.88 6.90
N ILE A 503 13.19 21.77 6.97
CA ILE A 503 13.48 20.65 7.86
C ILE A 503 13.66 19.36 7.06
N LEU A 504 14.32 18.38 7.64
CA LEU A 504 14.48 17.02 7.13
C LEU A 504 13.73 16.03 8.02
N LEU A 505 12.93 15.14 7.42
CA LEU A 505 12.39 13.95 8.07
C LEU A 505 13.08 12.71 7.53
N THR A 506 13.49 11.80 8.43
CA THR A 506 14.17 10.55 8.08
C THR A 506 13.91 9.47 9.12
N ASN A 507 14.10 8.19 8.78
CA ASN A 507 14.20 7.12 9.78
C ASN A 507 15.69 6.82 10.01
N ALA A 508 16.35 7.60 10.87
CA ALA A 508 17.79 7.45 11.15
C ALA A 508 18.13 7.83 12.59
N TYR A 509 19.07 7.12 13.20
CA TYR A 509 19.64 7.48 14.50
C TYR A 509 20.69 8.60 14.38
N ALA A 510 20.99 9.25 15.50
CA ALA A 510 21.78 10.49 15.56
C ALA A 510 23.16 10.41 14.92
N GLU A 511 23.88 9.30 15.09
CA GLU A 511 25.19 9.11 14.47
C GLU A 511 25.10 9.08 12.94
N MET A 512 24.08 8.44 12.35
CA MET A 512 23.87 8.48 10.90
C MET A 512 23.58 9.90 10.41
N ILE A 513 22.77 10.66 11.15
CA ILE A 513 22.48 12.06 10.83
C ILE A 513 23.76 12.90 10.87
N LYS A 514 24.60 12.73 11.89
CA LYS A 514 25.89 13.43 12.02
C LYS A 514 26.85 13.08 10.87
N ASN A 515 26.94 11.80 10.53
CA ASN A 515 27.78 11.32 9.42
C ASN A 515 27.28 11.86 8.07
N PHE A 516 25.96 11.84 7.87
CA PHE A 516 25.31 12.38 6.67
C PHE A 516 25.58 13.88 6.48
N ARG A 517 25.43 14.67 7.56
CA ARG A 517 25.75 16.11 7.57
C ARG A 517 27.21 16.36 7.22
N SER A 518 28.12 15.60 7.82
CA SER A 518 29.56 15.75 7.58
C SER A 518 29.95 15.38 6.15
N LYS A 519 29.28 14.36 5.58
CA LYS A 519 29.54 13.88 4.22
C LYS A 519 29.04 14.84 3.15
N TYR A 520 27.82 15.37 3.28
CA TYR A 520 27.16 16.13 2.21
C TYR A 520 27.03 17.63 2.49
N GLY A 521 27.27 18.10 3.71
CA GLY A 521 27.11 19.52 4.06
C GLY A 521 25.65 19.99 4.17
N LEU A 522 24.68 19.07 4.11
CA LEU A 522 23.25 19.38 4.28
C LEU A 522 22.94 19.49 5.78
N THR A 523 23.00 20.71 6.31
CA THR A 523 22.91 21.05 7.73
C THR A 523 21.56 21.69 8.08
N ILE A 524 20.47 21.12 7.58
CA ILE A 524 19.11 21.52 7.95
C ILE A 524 18.65 20.80 9.23
N PRO A 525 17.80 21.43 10.06
CA PRO A 525 17.13 20.76 11.18
C PRO A 525 16.56 19.41 10.78
N THR A 526 16.88 18.35 11.51
CA THR A 526 16.52 16.96 11.16
C THR A 526 15.73 16.31 12.30
N PHE A 527 14.65 15.63 11.95
CA PHE A 527 13.79 14.91 12.88
C PHE A 527 13.55 13.48 12.40
N VAL A 528 13.41 12.58 13.35
CA VAL A 528 13.13 11.16 13.14
C VAL A 528 11.62 10.94 13.03
N ASN A 529 11.20 10.07 12.12
CA ASN A 529 9.82 9.62 12.01
C ASN A 529 9.78 8.17 11.55
N ASP A 530 8.71 7.44 11.89
CA ASP A 530 8.51 6.06 11.48
C ASP A 530 8.56 5.89 9.95
N GLU A 531 9.27 4.85 9.48
CA GLU A 531 9.48 4.58 8.05
C GLU A 531 8.17 4.31 7.31
N THR A 532 7.19 3.68 7.96
CA THR A 532 5.88 3.40 7.37
C THR A 532 5.21 4.71 6.98
N GLU A 533 5.22 5.70 7.87
CA GLU A 533 4.66 7.01 7.60
C GLU A 533 5.48 7.76 6.52
N LEU A 534 6.81 7.66 6.53
CA LEU A 534 7.64 8.25 5.47
C LEU A 534 7.33 7.64 4.09
N LYS A 535 7.04 6.33 4.02
CA LYS A 535 6.57 5.65 2.80
C LYS A 535 5.18 6.12 2.36
N VAL A 536 4.31 6.51 3.30
CA VAL A 536 3.01 7.13 3.02
C VAL A 536 3.19 8.55 2.48
N ILE A 537 4.22 9.28 2.92
CA ILE A 537 4.55 10.59 2.37
C ILE A 537 5.01 10.49 0.91
N SER A 538 6.00 9.66 0.56
CA SER A 538 6.47 9.53 -0.82
C SER A 538 6.98 8.11 -1.14
N ARG A 539 6.88 7.71 -2.42
CA ARG A 539 7.46 6.43 -2.87
C ARG A 539 8.94 6.60 -3.20
N SER A 540 9.32 7.77 -3.69
CA SER A 540 10.71 8.16 -3.95
C SER A 540 11.58 8.09 -2.69
N SER A 541 12.88 7.83 -2.85
CA SER A 541 13.86 7.84 -1.74
C SER A 541 13.96 9.23 -1.10
N THR A 542 13.92 10.27 -1.93
CA THR A 542 13.91 11.68 -1.53
C THR A 542 12.70 12.42 -2.13
N CYS A 543 12.04 13.22 -1.29
CA CYS A 543 10.89 14.04 -1.65
C CYS A 543 10.96 15.40 -0.94
N LEU A 544 10.58 16.47 -1.65
CA LEU A 544 10.36 17.81 -1.08
C LEU A 544 8.86 18.08 -1.00
N LEU A 545 8.36 18.31 0.21
CA LEU A 545 7.04 18.89 0.45
C LEU A 545 7.16 20.40 0.66
N VAL A 546 6.22 21.13 0.08
CA VAL A 546 6.04 22.56 0.28
C VAL A 546 4.72 22.76 1.03
N LEU A 547 4.79 23.32 2.22
CA LEU A 547 3.64 23.48 3.11
C LEU A 547 3.31 24.97 3.33
N LYS A 548 2.01 25.28 3.38
CA LYS A 548 1.46 26.60 3.76
C LYS A 548 0.41 26.41 4.84
N LYS A 549 0.75 26.69 6.12
CA LYS A 549 -0.11 26.46 7.30
C LYS A 549 -0.65 25.02 7.38
N GLY A 550 0.25 24.05 7.29
CA GLY A 550 -0.10 22.62 7.32
C GLY A 550 -0.84 22.10 6.09
N LYS A 551 -1.07 22.92 5.04
CA LYS A 551 -1.58 22.45 3.75
C LYS A 551 -0.43 22.12 2.80
N VAL A 552 -0.46 20.94 2.20
CA VAL A 552 0.47 20.54 1.13
C VAL A 552 0.12 21.32 -0.13
N VAL A 553 1.00 22.22 -0.55
CA VAL A 553 0.82 23.04 -1.76
C VAL A 553 1.73 22.60 -2.90
N GLY A 554 2.83 21.93 -2.60
CA GLY A 554 3.73 21.33 -3.59
C GLY A 554 4.37 20.05 -3.07
N LYS A 555 4.68 19.14 -3.98
CA LYS A 555 5.31 17.85 -3.69
C LYS A 555 6.16 17.44 -4.89
N TYR A 556 7.45 17.20 -4.65
CA TYR A 556 8.44 17.00 -5.70
C TYR A 556 9.35 15.83 -5.35
N THR A 557 9.59 14.95 -6.31
CA THR A 557 10.57 13.88 -6.16
C THR A 557 11.96 14.39 -6.50
N HIS A 558 12.97 13.60 -6.15
CA HIS A 558 14.37 13.83 -6.55
C HIS A 558 14.56 14.12 -8.05
N ASN A 559 13.77 13.51 -8.95
CA ASN A 559 13.86 13.74 -10.40
C ASN A 559 13.16 15.03 -10.89
N SER A 560 12.50 15.77 -10.00
CA SER A 560 11.64 16.90 -10.36
C SER A 560 11.75 18.06 -9.37
N LEU A 561 12.87 18.17 -8.65
CA LEU A 561 13.08 19.24 -7.68
C LEU A 561 13.09 20.61 -8.40
N PRO A 562 12.16 21.51 -8.03
CA PRO A 562 12.14 22.83 -8.63
C PRO A 562 13.14 23.76 -7.93
N THR A 563 13.51 24.84 -8.63
CA THR A 563 14.32 25.90 -8.03
C THR A 563 13.56 26.65 -6.94
N PHE A 564 14.27 27.20 -5.96
CA PHE A 564 13.66 27.95 -4.87
C PHE A 564 12.76 29.10 -5.35
N ASP A 565 13.21 29.87 -6.34
CA ASP A 565 12.46 31.01 -6.87
C ASP A 565 11.13 30.56 -7.50
N TRP A 566 11.14 29.41 -8.18
CA TRP A 566 9.94 28.82 -8.74
C TRP A 566 8.98 28.36 -7.64
N ILE A 567 9.48 27.72 -6.57
CA ILE A 567 8.67 27.32 -5.41
C ILE A 567 8.00 28.54 -4.79
N VAL A 568 8.77 29.60 -4.55
CA VAL A 568 8.25 30.81 -3.92
C VAL A 568 7.21 31.47 -4.80
N LYS A 569 7.47 31.59 -6.11
CA LYS A 569 6.54 32.21 -7.06
C LYS A 569 5.25 31.40 -7.25
N THR A 570 5.34 30.08 -7.25
CA THR A 570 4.20 29.20 -7.59
C THR A 570 3.35 28.86 -6.38
N HIS A 571 3.97 28.63 -5.23
CA HIS A 571 3.29 28.06 -4.05
C HIS A 571 3.25 28.98 -2.83
N LEU A 572 4.30 29.77 -2.64
CA LEU A 572 4.48 30.56 -1.42
C LEU A 572 4.25 32.07 -1.64
N SER A 573 3.88 32.49 -2.84
CA SER A 573 3.37 33.84 -3.10
C SER A 573 2.04 34.03 -2.38
N LYS A 574 1.63 35.30 -2.19
CA LYS A 574 0.49 35.67 -1.35
C LYS A 574 -0.76 34.87 -1.69
#